data_AF-A0A151RVW2-F1
#
_entry.id   AF-A0A151RVW2-F1
#
_cell.length_a   1.000
_cell.length_b   1.000
_cell.length_c   1.000
_cell.angle_alpha   90.00
_cell.angle_beta   90.00
_cell.angle_gamma   90.00
#
_symmetry.space_group_name_H-M   'P 1'
#
loop_
_entity.id
_entity.type
_entity.pdbx_description
1 polymer ?
#
loop_
_entity_poly.entity_id
_entity_poly.type
_entity_poly.pdbx_seq_one_letter_code
_entity_poly.pdbx_strand_id
1 'polypeptide(L)'
;MGQIPIEISSLTSLQNLQILNLADNKFSSEIPSRFNNLKNLTYLNLSNAGFMGQIPIEISFLTRWVTLDISLLLFIWATSET
;
A
#
# COMPACT_ATOMS: atom_id res chain seq x y z
N MET A 1 17.81 -7.35 13.17
CA MET A 1 17.04 -8.59 13.46
C MET A 1 15.77 -8.17 14.18
N GLY A 2 14.69 -8.07 13.43
CA GLY A 2 13.40 -7.54 13.88
C GLY A 2 12.42 -7.67 12.72
N GLN A 3 12.29 -8.89 12.20
CA GLN A 3 11.20 -9.22 11.29
C GLN A 3 9.95 -9.29 12.14
N ILE A 4 9.16 -8.22 12.13
CA ILE A 4 7.72 -8.38 12.24
C ILE A 4 7.23 -8.34 10.80
N PRO A 5 7.10 -9.47 10.08
CA PRO A 5 6.23 -9.50 8.94
C PRO A 5 4.83 -9.62 9.53
N ILE A 6 4.26 -8.49 9.97
CA ILE A 6 2.81 -8.37 9.82
C ILE A 6 2.67 -8.38 8.30
N GLU A 7 2.30 -9.53 7.76
CA GLU A 7 2.06 -9.62 6.34
C GLU A 7 0.97 -8.58 6.09
N ILE A 8 1.29 -7.51 5.35
CA ILE A 8 0.35 -6.42 5.07
C ILE A 8 -0.91 -6.99 4.37
N SER A 9 -0.79 -8.18 3.79
CA SER A 9 -1.88 -9.04 3.36
C SER A 9 -2.94 -9.28 4.45
N SER A 10 -2.56 -9.47 5.72
CA SER A 10 -3.49 -9.69 6.84
C SER A 10 -4.36 -8.47 7.11
N LEU A 11 -3.86 -7.24 6.87
CA LEU A 11 -4.64 -6.01 6.99
C LEU A 11 -5.81 -6.00 6.00
N THR A 12 -5.67 -6.67 4.86
CA THR A 12 -6.74 -6.78 3.85
C THR A 12 -7.93 -7.63 4.31
N SER A 13 -7.84 -8.31 5.45
CA SER A 13 -8.97 -9.01 6.09
C SER A 13 -9.89 -8.08 6.88
N LEU A 14 -9.46 -6.85 7.17
CA LEU A 14 -10.20 -5.88 7.99
C LEU A 14 -11.30 -5.18 7.17
N GLN A 15 -12.36 -5.89 6.82
CA GLN A 15 -13.41 -5.40 5.91
C GLN A 15 -14.11 -4.11 6.38
N ASN A 16 -14.09 -3.81 7.68
CA ASN A 16 -14.67 -2.60 8.27
C ASN A 16 -13.70 -1.41 8.36
N LEU A 17 -12.45 -1.60 7.94
CA LEU A 17 -11.43 -0.55 7.97
C LEU A 17 -11.82 0.59 7.02
N GLN A 18 -11.80 1.82 7.55
CA GLN A 18 -12.09 3.03 6.77
C GLN A 18 -10.84 3.85 6.48
N ILE A 19 -9.92 3.89 7.43
CA ILE A 19 -8.68 4.67 7.36
C ILE A 19 -7.52 3.71 7.55
N LEU A 20 -6.61 3.68 6.59
CA LEU A 20 -5.35 2.98 6.67
C LEU A 20 -4.21 3.96 6.38
N ASN A 21 -3.45 4.29 7.42
CA ASN A 21 -2.25 5.12 7.29
C ASN A 21 -1.02 4.27 7.61
N LEU A 22 -0.18 4.09 6.61
CA LEU A 22 1.07 3.35 6.65
C LEU A 22 2.27 4.25 6.35
N ALA A 23 2.08 5.57 6.31
CA ALA A 23 3.12 6.51 5.96
C ALA A 23 4.33 6.46 6.90
N ASP A 24 5.49 6.90 6.39
CA ASP A 24 6.75 7.03 7.15
C ASP A 24 7.23 5.74 7.84
N ASN A 25 6.85 4.59 7.27
CA ASN A 25 7.37 3.30 7.68
C ASN A 25 8.54 2.86 6.79
N LYS A 26 9.27 1.85 7.26
CA LYS A 26 10.39 1.24 6.53
C LYS A 26 10.00 -0.12 5.99
N PHE A 27 8.88 -0.21 5.27
CA PHE A 27 8.61 -1.42 4.50
C PHE A 27 9.72 -1.60 3.46
N SER A 28 9.99 -2.85 3.09
CA SER A 28 11.01 -3.20 2.10
C SER A 28 10.43 -4.31 1.21
N SER A 29 9.16 -4.14 0.88
CA SER A 29 8.29 -5.12 0.25
C SER A 29 7.37 -4.43 -0.76
N GLU A 30 6.64 -5.23 -1.54
CA GLU A 30 5.62 -4.72 -2.45
C GLU A 30 4.31 -4.40 -1.73
N ILE A 31 3.46 -3.61 -2.39
CA ILE A 31 2.09 -3.33 -1.97
C ILE A 31 1.23 -4.58 -2.28
N PRO A 32 0.53 -5.18 -1.31
CA PRO A 32 -0.26 -6.39 -1.56
C PRO A 32 -1.44 -6.14 -2.50
N SER A 33 -1.72 -7.07 -3.41
CA SER A 33 -2.80 -6.95 -4.41
C SER A 33 -4.23 -7.06 -3.86
N ARG A 34 -4.43 -7.26 -2.55
CA ARG A 34 -5.76 -7.54 -1.97
C ARG A 34 -6.47 -6.33 -1.35
N PHE A 35 -6.08 -5.10 -1.69
CA PHE A 35 -6.76 -3.90 -1.19
C PHE A 35 -8.24 -3.84 -1.57
N ASN A 36 -8.63 -4.48 -2.67
CA ASN A 36 -10.03 -4.62 -3.08
C ASN A 36 -10.94 -5.31 -2.03
N ASN A 37 -10.39 -6.01 -1.04
CA ASN A 37 -11.15 -6.58 0.08
C ASN A 37 -11.59 -5.53 1.12
N LEU A 38 -10.93 -4.39 1.16
CA LEU A 38 -11.22 -3.29 2.09
C LEU A 38 -12.38 -2.44 1.57
N LYS A 39 -13.58 -3.04 1.47
CA LYS A 39 -14.75 -2.42 0.85
C LYS A 39 -15.19 -1.12 1.51
N ASN A 40 -14.87 -0.92 2.79
CA ASN A 40 -15.23 0.27 3.54
C ASN A 40 -14.16 1.38 3.55
N LEU A 41 -12.99 1.13 2.94
CA LEU A 41 -11.87 2.07 2.96
C LEU A 41 -12.25 3.37 2.25
N THR A 42 -11.85 4.49 2.85
CA THR A 42 -12.06 5.86 2.35
C THR A 42 -10.78 6.69 2.38
N TYR A 43 -9.75 6.22 3.08
CA TYR A 43 -8.44 6.85 3.13
C TYR A 43 -7.34 5.81 3.16
N LEU A 44 -6.41 5.91 2.21
CA LEU A 44 -5.23 5.05 2.11
C LEU A 44 -3.99 5.93 1.94
N ASN A 45 -3.11 5.92 2.93
CA ASN A 45 -1.85 6.63 2.87
C ASN A 45 -0.69 5.63 2.95
N LEU A 46 0.08 5.56 1.86
CA LEU A 46 1.27 4.72 1.69
C LEU A 46 2.53 5.58 1.49
N SER A 47 2.47 6.89 1.76
CA SER A 47 3.54 7.81 1.43
C SER A 47 4.80 7.56 2.25
N ASN A 48 5.96 7.64 1.59
CA ASN A 48 7.26 7.42 2.23
C ASN A 48 7.34 6.12 3.08
N ALA A 49 6.57 5.10 2.71
CA ALA A 49 6.47 3.88 3.52
C ALA A 49 7.49 2.80 3.12
N GLY A 50 8.39 3.08 2.16
CA GLY A 50 9.42 2.15 1.70
C GLY A 50 8.90 1.02 0.80
N PHE A 51 7.65 1.07 0.35
CA PHE A 51 7.15 0.12 -0.64
C PHE A 51 7.92 0.22 -1.95
N MET A 52 8.19 -0.93 -2.55
CA MET A 52 8.88 -1.07 -3.84
C MET A 52 7.96 -1.76 -4.86
N GLY A 53 8.36 -1.75 -6.13
CA GLY A 53 7.60 -2.41 -7.21
C GLY A 53 6.45 -1.58 -7.76
N GLN A 54 5.47 -2.26 -8.36
CA GLN A 54 4.32 -1.62 -9.02
C GLN A 54 3.17 -1.38 -8.04
N ILE A 55 2.37 -0.36 -8.33
CA ILE A 55 1.07 -0.18 -7.66
C ILE A 55 0.12 -1.28 -8.18
N PRO A 56 -0.46 -2.12 -7.31
CA PRO A 56 -1.40 -3.14 -7.74
C PRO A 56 -2.66 -2.53 -8.36
N ILE A 57 -3.09 -3.07 -9.50
CA ILE A 57 -4.29 -2.62 -10.20
C ILE A 57 -5.54 -2.73 -9.32
N GLU A 58 -5.53 -3.60 -8.32
CA GLU A 58 -6.64 -3.84 -7.41
C GLU A 58 -6.99 -2.64 -6.53
N ILE A 59 -6.08 -1.68 -6.37
CA ILE A 59 -6.41 -0.37 -5.76
C ILE A 59 -7.47 0.36 -6.57
N SER A 60 -7.51 0.18 -7.90
CA SER A 60 -8.56 0.75 -8.77
C SER A 60 -9.94 0.12 -8.55
N PHE A 61 -10.02 -1.03 -7.87
CA PHE A 61 -11.29 -1.69 -7.55
C PHE A 61 -11.89 -1.26 -6.20
N LEU A 62 -11.28 -0.29 -5.52
CA LEU A 62 -11.89 0.37 -4.37
C LEU A 62 -13.10 1.18 -4.86
N THR A 63 -14.30 0.83 -4.38
CA THR A 63 -15.56 1.37 -4.92
C THR A 63 -16.07 2.60 -4.19
N ARG A 64 -15.51 2.92 -3.01
CA ARG A 64 -15.86 4.13 -2.25
C ARG A 64 -14.91 5.27 -2.64
N TRP A 65 -15.27 6.49 -2.28
CA TRP A 65 -14.37 7.63 -2.43
C TRP A 65 -13.15 7.40 -1.53
N VAL A 66 -12.00 7.15 -2.15
CA VAL A 66 -10.74 6.92 -1.45
C VAL A 66 -9.78 8.05 -1.78
N THR A 67 -9.33 8.78 -0.76
CA THR A 67 -8.12 9.58 -0.89
C THR A 67 -6.92 8.65 -0.85
N LEU A 68 -6.14 8.62 -1.93
CA LEU A 68 -4.94 7.80 -2.08
C LEU A 68 -3.70 8.70 -2.07
N ASP A 69 -2.82 8.50 -1.10
CA ASP A 69 -1.50 9.10 -1.07
C ASP A 69 -0.42 8.03 -1.29
N ILE A 70 0.31 8.17 -2.39
CA ILE A 70 1.41 7.30 -2.84
C ILE A 70 2.67 8.12 -3.10
N SER A 71 2.74 9.33 -2.56
CA SER A 71 3.90 10.20 -2.73
C SER A 71 5.15 9.55 -2.13
N LEU A 72 6.31 9.83 -2.74
CA LEU A 72 7.61 9.31 -2.27
C LEU A 72 7.72 7.78 -2.24
N LEU A 73 6.88 7.06 -2.98
CA LEU A 73 7.19 5.68 -3.32
C LEU A 73 8.45 5.64 -4.19
N LEU A 74 9.42 4.81 -3.80
CA LEU A 74 10.65 4.60 -4.57
C LEU A 74 10.31 3.76 -5.82
N PHE A 75 9.69 4.37 -6.83
CA PHE A 75 9.48 3.71 -8.10
C PHE A 75 10.82 3.54 -8.81
N ILE A 76 11.28 2.29 -8.94
CA ILE A 76 12.44 1.93 -9.74
C ILE A 76 12.03 1.99 -11.22
N TRP A 77 11.88 3.20 -11.76
CA TRP A 77 12.08 3.44 -13.21
C TRP A 77 13.15 4.49 -13.48
N ALA A 78 13.88 4.93 -12.44
CA ALA A 78 15.10 5.71 -12.57
C ALA A 78 16.32 4.86 -12.20
N THR A 79 16.73 3.97 -13.11
CA THR A 79 18.11 3.57 -13.46
C THR A 79 18.08 2.25 -14.22
N SER A 80 17.59 2.28 -15.47
CA SER A 80 18.11 1.39 -16.51
C SER A 80 18.76 2.24 -17.58
N GLU A 81 19.80 2.98 -17.17
CA GLU A 81 20.87 3.42 -18.06
C GLU A 81 22.17 2.82 -17.53
N THR A 82 22.44 1.58 -17.93
CA THR A 82 23.70 1.04 -18.49
C THR A 82 23.46 -0.40 -18.91
#